data_AF-A0A1W1CWV3-F1
#
_entry.id   AF-A0A1W1CWV3-F1
#
_cell.length_a   1.000
_cell.length_b   1.000
_cell.length_c   1.000
_cell.angle_alpha   90.00
_cell.angle_beta   90.00
_cell.angle_gamma   90.00
#
_symmetry.space_group_name_H-M   'P 1'
#
loop_
_entity.id
_entity.type
_entity.pdbx_description
1 polymer ?
#
loop_
_entity_poly.entity_id
_entity_poly.type
_entity_poly.pdbx_seq_one_letter_code
_entity_poly.pdbx_strand_id
1 'polypeptide(L)'
;MKKTKLIFVIDPMRSWCWGFVPIIEALRKNHSNLYTFSLLLGGLRQTMPWNTQSKSYLKQNWDAIAQKTSQKFNYNVLKQNHFTYNTYPSCKAVISIRELWGEEKAFEYAHKIQEAEILMQEDFKKVRVLGVNSFPSVIKIDTDEEMICMSGYREVEEILNV
;
A
#
# COMPACT_ATOMS: atom_id res chain seq x y z
N MET A 1 -35.95 -4.80 -0.74
CA MET A 1 -35.84 -3.96 -1.95
C MET A 1 -34.48 -4.18 -2.60
N LYS A 2 -34.42 -4.23 -3.94
CA LYS A 2 -33.17 -4.38 -4.69
C LYS A 2 -32.41 -3.05 -4.65
N LYS A 3 -31.16 -3.06 -4.16
CA LYS A 3 -30.30 -1.87 -4.11
C LYS A 3 -29.61 -1.64 -5.46
N THR A 4 -29.39 -0.39 -5.81
CA THR A 4 -28.58 -0.03 -6.99
C THR A 4 -27.10 -0.24 -6.68
N LYS A 5 -26.32 -0.76 -7.63
CA LYS A 5 -24.87 -0.99 -7.43
C LYS A 5 -24.05 0.19 -7.96
N LEU A 6 -23.14 0.71 -7.14
CA LEU A 6 -22.13 1.69 -7.52
C LEU A 6 -20.76 1.02 -7.57
N ILE A 7 -20.08 1.15 -8.70
CA ILE A 7 -18.73 0.59 -8.92
C ILE A 7 -17.73 1.73 -8.96
N PHE A 8 -16.81 1.76 -8.00
CA PHE A 8 -15.72 2.73 -8.01
C PHE A 8 -14.54 2.14 -8.78
N VAL A 9 -14.27 2.69 -9.95
CA VAL A 9 -13.09 2.35 -10.74
C VAL A 9 -11.92 3.21 -10.27
N ILE A 10 -10.95 2.61 -9.59
CA ILE A 10 -9.86 3.33 -8.93
C ILE A 10 -8.50 2.69 -9.18
N ASP A 11 -7.45 3.45 -8.91
CA ASP A 11 -6.11 2.93 -8.70
C ASP A 11 -5.61 3.42 -7.33
N PRO A 12 -5.14 2.53 -6.42
CA PRO A 12 -4.77 2.91 -5.06
C PRO A 12 -3.66 3.97 -4.98
N MET A 13 -2.82 4.07 -6.03
CA MET A 13 -1.72 5.02 -6.10
C MET A 13 -2.05 6.25 -6.96
N ARG A 14 -3.25 6.34 -7.56
CA ARG A 14 -3.64 7.56 -8.29
C ARG A 14 -4.02 8.67 -7.31
N SER A 15 -3.29 9.77 -7.35
CA SER A 15 -3.51 10.93 -6.46
C SER A 15 -4.95 11.45 -6.42
N TRP A 16 -5.66 11.49 -7.54
CA TRP A 16 -7.06 11.93 -7.54
C TRP A 16 -8.02 10.90 -6.92
N CYS A 17 -7.70 9.60 -6.98
CA CYS A 17 -8.43 8.58 -6.22
C CYS A 17 -8.24 8.80 -4.72
N TRP A 18 -7.05 9.20 -4.27
CA TRP A 18 -6.80 9.63 -2.89
C TRP A 18 -7.68 10.80 -2.46
N GLY A 19 -7.71 11.86 -3.29
CA GLY A 19 -8.56 13.03 -3.06
C GLY A 19 -10.05 12.67 -2.95
N PHE A 20 -10.47 11.58 -3.59
CA PHE A 20 -11.85 11.14 -3.64
C PHE A 20 -12.26 10.20 -2.49
N VAL A 21 -11.30 9.67 -1.73
CA VAL A 21 -11.54 8.75 -0.59
C VAL A 21 -12.60 9.26 0.38
N PRO A 22 -12.56 10.53 0.88
CA PRO A 22 -13.56 11.00 1.84
C PRO A 22 -14.98 10.96 1.28
N ILE A 23 -15.14 11.14 -0.04
CA ILE A 23 -16.44 11.10 -0.71
C ILE A 23 -16.93 9.65 -0.86
N ILE A 24 -16.05 8.72 -1.24
CA ILE A 24 -16.37 7.29 -1.29
C ILE A 24 -16.84 6.82 0.10
N GLU A 25 -16.12 7.17 1.15
CA GLU A 25 -16.47 6.78 2.52
C GLU A 25 -17.79 7.41 3.00
N ALA A 26 -18.02 8.69 2.71
CA ALA A 26 -19.30 9.33 3.00
C ALA A 26 -20.47 8.66 2.27
N LEU A 27 -20.29 8.30 1.00
CA LEU A 27 -21.30 7.58 0.21
C LEU A 27 -21.61 6.22 0.82
N ARG A 28 -20.57 5.45 1.15
CA ARG A 28 -20.69 4.11 1.74
C ARG A 28 -21.37 4.16 3.11
N LYS A 29 -20.97 5.12 3.96
CA LYS A 29 -21.51 5.28 5.31
C LYS A 29 -22.98 5.71 5.29
N ASN A 30 -23.33 6.71 4.48
CA ASN A 30 -24.63 7.37 4.57
C ASN A 30 -25.71 6.78 3.66
N HIS A 31 -25.33 6.00 2.65
CA HIS A 31 -26.27 5.51 1.64
C HIS A 31 -26.23 3.98 1.42
N SER A 32 -25.67 3.22 2.36
CA SER A 32 -25.66 1.74 2.32
C SER A 32 -27.05 1.11 2.34
N ASN A 33 -28.09 1.83 2.79
CA ASN A 33 -29.48 1.40 2.71
C ASN A 33 -30.03 1.44 1.28
N LEU A 34 -29.49 2.29 0.40
CA LEU A 34 -29.95 2.49 -0.97
C LEU A 34 -29.05 1.80 -2.01
N TYR A 35 -27.73 1.76 -1.74
CA TYR A 35 -26.74 1.27 -2.68
C TYR A 35 -25.93 0.10 -2.13
N THR A 36 -25.44 -0.73 -3.05
CA THR A 36 -24.29 -1.61 -2.81
C THR A 36 -23.06 -1.01 -3.49
N PHE A 37 -21.88 -1.25 -2.92
CA PHE A 37 -20.64 -0.66 -3.38
C PHE A 37 -19.62 -1.74 -3.72
N SER A 38 -18.86 -1.53 -4.78
CA SER A 38 -17.76 -2.42 -5.16
C SER A 38 -16.59 -1.66 -5.75
N LEU A 39 -15.39 -2.21 -5.60
CA LEU A 39 -14.19 -1.69 -6.25
C LEU A 39 -13.89 -2.40 -7.57
N LEU A 40 -13.43 -1.64 -8.56
CA LEU A 40 -12.80 -2.17 -9.78
C LEU A 40 -11.44 -1.48 -9.97
N LEU A 41 -10.38 -2.26 -10.08
CA LEU A 41 -9.01 -1.73 -10.10
C LEU A 41 -8.59 -1.45 -11.53
N GLY A 42 -8.19 -0.20 -11.82
CA GLY A 42 -7.93 0.28 -13.17
C GLY A 42 -6.51 0.02 -13.71
N GLY A 43 -5.53 -0.23 -12.84
CA GLY A 43 -4.14 -0.48 -13.26
C GLY A 43 -3.53 0.69 -14.04
N LEU A 44 -3.35 1.83 -13.39
CA LEU A 44 -3.00 3.10 -14.01
C LEU A 44 -1.72 3.03 -14.87
N ARG A 45 -0.67 2.37 -14.37
CA ARG A 45 0.64 2.29 -15.04
C ARG A 45 1.55 1.22 -14.46
N GLN A 46 2.46 0.71 -15.29
CA GLN A 46 3.56 -0.17 -14.87
C GLN A 46 4.86 0.61 -14.58
N THR A 47 5.03 1.78 -15.20
CA THR A 47 6.20 2.63 -14.98
C THR A 47 5.86 4.10 -15.24
N MET A 48 6.68 4.98 -14.69
CA MET A 48 6.74 6.40 -15.00
C MET A 48 8.21 6.83 -14.88
N PRO A 49 8.77 7.60 -15.83
CA PRO A 49 10.11 8.14 -15.67
C PRO A 49 10.20 8.93 -14.36
N TRP A 50 11.14 8.60 -13.47
CA TRP A 50 11.30 9.30 -12.19
C TRP A 50 12.27 10.48 -12.28
N ASN A 51 11.97 11.43 -13.16
CA ASN A 51 12.79 12.61 -13.43
C ASN A 51 12.13 13.91 -12.90
N THR A 52 12.82 15.04 -13.08
CA THR A 52 12.34 16.37 -12.64
C THR A 52 10.95 16.70 -13.15
N GLN A 53 10.65 16.41 -14.42
CA GLN A 53 9.35 16.71 -15.03
C GLN A 53 8.22 15.92 -14.37
N SER A 54 8.38 14.61 -14.22
CA SER A 54 7.39 13.74 -13.58
C SER A 54 7.15 14.13 -12.11
N LYS A 55 8.23 14.44 -11.38
CA LYS A 55 8.14 14.87 -9.98
C LYS A 55 7.39 16.19 -9.86
N SER A 56 7.67 17.16 -10.73
CA SER A 56 6.96 18.44 -10.77
C SER A 56 5.48 18.27 -11.11
N TYR A 57 5.16 17.42 -12.09
CA TYR A 57 3.78 17.08 -12.42
C TYR A 57 3.03 16.47 -11.23
N LEU A 58 3.64 15.52 -10.52
CA LEU A 58 3.04 14.90 -9.34
C LEU A 58 2.85 15.92 -8.23
N LYS A 59 3.86 16.74 -7.94
CA LYS A 59 3.79 17.79 -6.92
C LYS A 59 2.62 18.74 -7.20
N GLN A 60 2.51 19.25 -8.43
CA GLN A 60 1.40 20.16 -8.80
C GLN A 60 0.03 19.51 -8.60
N ASN A 61 -0.13 18.25 -9.00
CA ASN A 61 -1.38 17.52 -8.76
C ASN A 61 -1.67 17.37 -7.27
N TRP A 62 -0.67 17.00 -6.47
CA TRP A 62 -0.82 16.78 -5.03
C TRP A 62 -1.17 18.08 -4.31
N ASP A 63 -0.53 19.18 -4.66
CA ASP A 63 -0.82 20.51 -4.10
C ASP A 63 -2.28 20.92 -4.40
N ALA A 64 -2.74 20.73 -5.65
CA ALA A 64 -4.13 21.02 -6.03
C ALA A 64 -5.15 20.14 -5.30
N ILE A 65 -4.83 18.86 -5.09
CA ILE A 65 -5.71 17.92 -4.37
C ILE A 65 -5.74 18.27 -2.88
N ALA A 66 -4.58 18.54 -2.27
CA ALA A 66 -4.49 18.93 -0.87
C ALA A 66 -5.30 20.20 -0.60
N GLN A 67 -5.20 21.20 -1.47
CA GLN A 67 -6.00 22.43 -1.39
C GLN A 67 -7.50 22.17 -1.49
N LYS A 68 -7.91 21.24 -2.37
CA LYS A 68 -9.33 20.95 -2.62
C LYS A 68 -9.98 20.03 -1.57
N THR A 69 -9.21 19.12 -0.99
CA THR A 69 -9.75 17.96 -0.23
C THR A 69 -9.23 17.84 1.18
N SER A 70 -8.24 18.65 1.58
CA SER A 70 -7.51 18.54 2.85
C SER A 70 -6.76 17.21 3.05
N GLN A 71 -6.67 16.38 2.01
CA GLN A 71 -5.91 15.15 2.03
C GLN A 71 -4.40 15.44 2.15
N LYS A 72 -3.74 14.66 3.00
CA LYS A 72 -2.30 14.78 3.24
C LYS A 72 -1.53 13.96 2.21
N PHE A 73 -0.36 14.47 1.82
CA PHE A 73 0.58 13.79 0.92
C PHE A 73 1.96 13.71 1.55
N ASN A 74 2.65 12.58 1.34
CA ASN A 74 4.04 12.42 1.74
C ASN A 74 4.98 12.87 0.60
N TYR A 75 5.47 14.11 0.68
CA TYR A 75 6.36 14.68 -0.33
C TYR A 75 7.79 14.10 -0.29
N ASN A 76 8.15 13.29 0.70
CA ASN A 76 9.50 12.74 0.81
C ASN A 76 9.85 11.78 -0.33
N VAL A 77 8.86 11.08 -0.91
CA VAL A 77 9.10 10.20 -2.07
C VAL A 77 9.65 10.98 -3.27
N LEU A 78 9.26 12.25 -3.45
CA LEU A 78 9.75 13.09 -4.54
C LEU A 78 11.25 13.43 -4.40
N LYS A 79 11.80 13.34 -3.19
CA LYS A 79 13.22 13.55 -2.91
C LYS A 79 14.10 12.35 -3.29
N GLN A 80 13.51 11.17 -3.50
CA GLN A 80 14.27 9.97 -3.84
C GLN A 80 14.87 10.08 -5.25
N ASN A 81 16.13 9.68 -5.42
CA ASN A 81 16.82 9.67 -6.71
C ASN A 81 16.19 8.67 -7.69
N HIS A 82 15.68 7.55 -7.17
CA HIS A 82 15.01 6.51 -7.93
C HIS A 82 13.73 6.09 -7.19
N PHE A 83 12.66 5.89 -7.95
CA PHE A 83 11.42 5.28 -7.48
C PHE A 83 10.75 4.58 -8.65
N THR A 84 10.39 3.32 -8.48
CA THR A 84 9.64 2.57 -9.49
C THR A 84 8.16 2.82 -9.28
N TYR A 85 7.58 3.72 -10.08
CA TYR A 85 6.17 4.04 -10.00
C TYR A 85 5.30 3.02 -10.75
N ASN A 86 5.27 1.78 -10.23
CA ASN A 86 4.42 0.70 -10.74
C ASN A 86 3.20 0.51 -9.84
N THR A 87 2.00 0.65 -10.41
CA THR A 87 0.72 0.60 -9.67
C THR A 87 0.08 -0.78 -9.63
N TYR A 88 0.58 -1.72 -10.42
CA TYR A 88 0.01 -3.06 -10.54
C TYR A 88 0.14 -3.89 -9.26
N PRO A 89 1.26 -3.85 -8.52
CA PRO A 89 1.36 -4.54 -7.23
C PRO A 89 0.27 -4.11 -6.25
N SER A 90 0.02 -2.79 -6.14
CA SER A 90 -1.02 -2.22 -5.29
C SER A 90 -2.43 -2.67 -5.72
N CYS A 91 -2.71 -2.69 -7.03
CA CYS A 91 -3.98 -3.21 -7.55
C CYS A 91 -4.17 -4.69 -7.22
N LYS A 92 -3.14 -5.53 -7.43
CA LYS A 92 -3.17 -6.96 -7.09
C LYS A 92 -3.43 -7.16 -5.60
N ALA A 93 -2.79 -6.38 -4.75
CA ALA A 93 -2.99 -6.47 -3.30
C ALA A 93 -4.45 -6.20 -2.91
N VAL A 94 -5.08 -5.13 -3.43
CA VAL A 94 -6.51 -4.86 -3.17
C VAL A 94 -7.42 -5.98 -3.70
N ILE A 95 -7.13 -6.51 -4.90
CA ILE A 95 -7.88 -7.64 -5.46
C ILE A 95 -7.77 -8.85 -4.53
N SER A 96 -6.56 -9.21 -4.09
CA SER A 96 -6.37 -10.32 -3.15
C SER A 96 -7.13 -10.12 -1.85
N ILE A 97 -7.13 -8.89 -1.30
CA ILE A 97 -7.93 -8.59 -0.11
C ILE A 97 -9.42 -8.80 -0.37
N ARG A 98 -9.92 -8.33 -1.53
CA ARG A 98 -11.33 -8.48 -1.92
C ARG A 98 -11.75 -9.95 -2.04
N GLU A 99 -10.92 -10.79 -2.64
CA GLU A 99 -11.23 -12.22 -2.82
C GLU A 99 -11.23 -12.98 -1.49
N LEU A 100 -10.36 -12.61 -0.55
CA LEU A 100 -10.21 -13.30 0.73
C LEU A 100 -11.15 -12.79 1.83
N TRP A 101 -11.42 -11.47 1.87
CA TRP A 101 -12.14 -10.81 2.96
C TRP A 101 -13.28 -9.90 2.50
N GLY A 102 -13.61 -9.88 1.21
CA GLY A 102 -14.76 -9.15 0.67
C GLY A 102 -14.54 -7.65 0.42
N GLU A 103 -15.57 -7.01 -0.12
CA GLU A 103 -15.51 -5.61 -0.59
C GLU A 103 -15.19 -4.62 0.54
N GLU A 104 -15.74 -4.81 1.75
CA GLU A 104 -15.49 -3.90 2.87
C GLU A 104 -14.00 -3.77 3.18
N LYS A 105 -13.32 -4.90 3.33
CA LYS A 105 -11.88 -4.96 3.57
C LYS A 105 -11.08 -4.46 2.37
N ALA A 106 -11.57 -4.64 1.16
CA ALA A 106 -10.92 -4.09 -0.03
C ALA A 106 -10.89 -2.55 -0.01
N PHE A 107 -11.98 -1.88 0.39
CA PHE A 107 -12.00 -0.41 0.56
C PHE A 107 -11.09 0.05 1.70
N GLU A 108 -11.15 -0.59 2.87
CA GLU A 108 -10.25 -0.28 3.98
C GLU A 108 -8.78 -0.38 3.55
N TYR A 109 -8.43 -1.49 2.89
CA TYR A 109 -7.06 -1.75 2.48
C TYR A 109 -6.58 -0.84 1.35
N ALA A 110 -7.44 -0.49 0.39
CA ALA A 110 -7.10 0.47 -0.68
C ALA A 110 -6.63 1.82 -0.11
N HIS A 111 -7.19 2.25 1.02
CA HIS A 111 -6.75 3.46 1.72
C HIS A 111 -5.43 3.26 2.47
N LYS A 112 -5.23 2.07 3.07
CA LYS A 112 -4.00 1.73 3.80
C LYS A 112 -2.76 1.62 2.94
N ILE A 113 -2.89 1.36 1.63
CA ILE A 113 -1.75 1.30 0.71
C ILE A 113 -0.90 2.57 0.73
N GLN A 114 -1.50 3.75 0.98
CA GLN A 114 -0.73 4.99 1.07
C GLN A 114 0.10 5.11 2.35
N GLU A 115 -0.36 4.51 3.43
CA GLU A 115 0.36 4.45 4.71
C GLU A 115 1.47 3.39 4.66
N ALA A 116 1.27 2.31 3.90
CA ALA A 116 2.15 1.15 3.84
C ALA A 116 3.57 1.45 3.35
N GLU A 117 3.77 2.50 2.54
CA GLU A 117 5.11 2.88 2.08
C GLU A 117 6.04 3.23 3.25
N ILE A 118 5.55 3.91 4.29
CA ILE A 118 6.37 4.28 5.46
C ILE A 118 6.77 3.01 6.22
N LEU A 119 5.79 2.14 6.49
CA LEU A 119 5.99 0.88 7.21
C LEU A 119 6.98 -0.04 6.47
N MET A 120 6.86 -0.13 5.14
CA MET A 120 7.79 -0.91 4.31
C MET A 120 9.24 -0.41 4.44
N GLN A 121 9.45 0.92 4.48
CA GLN A 121 10.79 1.48 4.66
C GLN A 121 11.34 1.21 6.08
N GLU A 122 10.48 1.16 7.10
CA GLU A 122 10.85 0.77 8.46
C GLU A 122 11.25 -0.70 8.52
N ASP A 123 10.47 -1.59 7.90
CA ASP A 123 10.79 -3.01 7.80
C ASP A 123 12.10 -3.23 7.05
N PHE A 124 12.34 -2.55 5.93
CA PHE A 124 13.61 -2.66 5.19
C PHE A 124 14.81 -2.17 6.01
N LYS A 125 14.65 -1.12 6.82
CA LYS A 125 15.69 -0.69 7.76
C LYS A 125 15.91 -1.76 8.83
N LYS A 126 14.83 -2.32 9.39
CA LYS A 126 14.88 -3.35 10.42
C LYS A 126 15.59 -4.62 9.93
N VAL A 127 15.27 -5.09 8.73
CA VAL A 127 15.97 -6.21 8.05
C VAL A 127 17.49 -5.97 8.01
N ARG A 128 17.92 -4.75 7.65
CA ARG A 128 19.35 -4.39 7.60
C ARG A 128 19.99 -4.32 8.98
N VAL A 129 19.31 -3.72 9.96
CA VAL A 129 19.78 -3.64 11.35
C VAL A 129 19.96 -5.04 11.96
N LEU A 130 19.10 -5.97 11.58
CA LEU A 130 19.15 -7.37 12.01
C LEU A 130 20.20 -8.20 11.26
N GLY A 131 21.01 -7.60 10.37
CA GLY A 131 22.09 -8.27 9.65
C GLY A 131 21.63 -9.21 8.52
N VAL A 132 20.35 -9.18 8.14
CA VAL A 132 19.81 -10.04 7.07
C VAL A 132 20.31 -9.53 5.72
N ASN A 133 21.02 -10.40 4.99
CA ASN A 133 21.64 -10.09 3.69
C ASN A 133 21.24 -11.07 2.57
N SER A 134 20.42 -12.06 2.88
CA SER A 134 19.90 -13.07 1.95
C SER A 134 18.48 -13.49 2.37
N PHE A 135 17.76 -14.18 1.48
CA PHE A 135 16.42 -14.68 1.76
C PHE A 135 16.30 -16.14 1.32
N PRO A 136 15.55 -17.00 2.04
CA PRO A 136 14.94 -16.72 3.35
C PRO A 136 16.00 -16.61 4.46
N SER A 137 15.64 -15.95 5.56
CA SER A 137 16.42 -15.91 6.80
C SER A 137 15.49 -16.02 8.00
N VAL A 138 15.98 -16.61 9.08
CA VAL A 138 15.29 -16.72 10.36
C VAL A 138 16.14 -16.02 11.42
N ILE A 139 15.50 -15.22 12.27
CA ILE A 139 16.16 -14.58 13.40
C ILE A 139 15.62 -15.21 14.66
N LYS A 140 16.49 -15.84 15.44
CA LYS A 140 16.20 -16.35 16.78
C LYS A 140 16.67 -15.29 17.78
N ILE A 141 15.78 -14.91 18.70
CA ILE A 141 16.10 -14.07 19.86
C ILE A 141 15.71 -14.91 21.06
N ASP A 142 16.66 -15.26 21.91
CA ASP A 142 16.40 -16.06 23.10
C ASP A 142 15.91 -15.20 24.28
N THR A 143 15.72 -15.83 25.44
CA THR A 143 15.24 -15.15 26.66
C THR A 143 16.23 -14.15 27.24
N ASP A 144 17.51 -14.25 26.87
CA ASP A 144 18.58 -13.34 27.31
C ASP A 144 18.82 -12.21 26.29
N GLU A 145 17.92 -12.08 25.30
CA GLU A 145 17.99 -11.15 24.17
C GLU A 145 19.19 -11.38 23.23
N GLU A 146 19.83 -12.55 23.29
CA GLU A 146 20.88 -12.90 22.32
C GLU A 146 20.25 -13.23 20.96
N MET A 147 20.81 -12.61 19.92
CA MET A 147 20.27 -12.69 18.56
C MET A 147 21.15 -13.56 17.65
N ILE A 148 20.53 -14.54 17.01
CA ILE A 148 21.16 -15.38 15.99
C ILE A 148 20.41 -15.23 14.66
N CYS A 149 21.09 -14.77 13.62
CA CYS A 149 20.57 -14.69 12.26
C CYS A 149 21.00 -15.91 11.44
N MET A 150 20.04 -16.76 11.11
CA MET A 150 20.21 -17.95 10.27
C MET A 150 19.83 -17.63 8.83
N SER A 151 20.80 -17.60 7.93
CA SER A 151 20.56 -17.37 6.50
C SER A 151 20.38 -18.67 5.74
N GLY A 152 19.49 -18.64 4.73
CA GLY A 152 19.20 -19.75 3.83
C GLY A 152 18.00 -20.60 4.26
N TYR A 153 17.55 -21.45 3.34
CA TYR A 153 16.57 -22.49 3.63
C TYR A 153 17.12 -23.46 4.68
N ARG A 154 16.29 -23.85 5.64
CA ARG A 154 16.63 -24.74 6.75
C ARG A 154 15.43 -25.58 7.15
N GLU A 155 15.70 -26.78 7.63
CA GLU A 155 14.70 -27.63 8.26
C GLU A 155 14.33 -27.12 9.66
N VAL A 156 13.17 -27.55 10.17
CA VAL A 156 12.66 -27.10 11.48
C VAL A 156 13.66 -27.43 12.60
N GLU A 157 14.24 -28.62 12.60
CA GLU A 157 15.22 -29.04 13.62
C GLU A 157 16.49 -28.17 13.59
N GLU A 158 16.95 -27.78 12.40
CA GLU A 158 18.10 -26.89 12.24
C GLU A 158 17.82 -25.48 12.75
N ILE A 159 16.57 -25.02 12.71
CA ILE A 159 16.15 -23.72 13.24
C ILE A 159 16.07 -23.76 14.77
N LEU A 160 15.56 -24.87 15.33
CA LEU A 160 15.31 -25.00 16.77
C LEU A 160 16.60 -25.22 17.57
N ASN A 161 17.58 -25.94 17.01
CA ASN A 161 18.79 -26.40 17.70
C ASN A 161 19.98 -25.42 17.67
N VAL A 162 19.77 -24.16 17.26
CA VAL A 162 20.82 -23.11 17.26
C VAL A 162 20.90 -22.38 18.58
#